data_AF-A0A7S0ITN4-F1
#
_entry.id   AF-A0A7S0ITN4-F1
#
_cell.length_a   1.000
_cell.length_b   1.000
_cell.length_c   1.000
_cell.angle_alpha   90.00
_cell.angle_beta   90.00
_cell.angle_gamma   90.00
#
_symmetry.space_group_name_H-M   'P 1'
#
loop_
_entity.id
_entity.type
_entity.pdbx_description
1 polymer ?
#
loop_
_entity_poly.entity_id
_entity_poly.type
_entity_poly.pdbx_seq_one_letter_code
_entity_poly.pdbx_strand_id
1 'polypeptide(L)'
;WASDSVCPLQLALCTSMSKRLLDEHAEPPEAKKPRQDDVNAAQHVYQPCALLPALSSKVNSLVEVLLPAKYLTSDLKSVKLRRLWGTDVYTDDSDLVAALVHTGHVKLKAAAPKLPLLVSLRVCPSQTSYSGSERNGLASRDWTKEHCSVSYKIERCLQHTAGSVPLPEMSLLRPGPSRQIPGSIFPQLAGPGQSFVVPMSAAQVVFNLSNEPCYKYSLSLIADQGTTPSRWTSGRLRREVIYLESRHRRFELALTSQKKGTDGHEYDVYSVSQVMRPFTMDRRAMEAAGVPLPAEHVKVMHAEVDWEELVWGPQFLRCRGVEYQLVRILFMPHTVASS
;
A
#
# COMPACT_ATOMS: atom_id res chain seq x y z
N TRP A 1 -68.51 22.95 -7.42
CA TRP A 1 -67.48 22.72 -6.38
C TRP A 1 -66.21 23.44 -6.78
N ALA A 2 -65.47 23.98 -5.80
CA ALA A 2 -64.19 24.70 -5.95
C ALA A 2 -64.20 25.88 -6.94
N SER A 3 -64.57 27.05 -6.43
CA SER A 3 -64.41 28.36 -7.08
C SER A 3 -63.33 29.18 -6.36
N ASP A 4 -62.46 29.79 -7.16
CA ASP A 4 -61.75 31.07 -6.98
C ASP A 4 -61.47 31.71 -5.61
N SER A 5 -60.28 32.33 -5.60
CA SER A 5 -59.99 33.70 -5.12
C SER A 5 -59.61 34.00 -3.65
N VAL A 6 -58.41 34.57 -3.54
CA VAL A 6 -58.08 35.87 -2.88
C VAL A 6 -58.03 35.94 -1.35
N CYS A 7 -56.89 36.44 -0.85
CA CYS A 7 -56.73 36.98 0.51
C CYS A 7 -57.53 38.27 0.70
N PRO A 8 -58.06 38.53 1.90
CA PRO A 8 -57.57 39.73 2.59
C PRO A 8 -57.37 39.58 4.11
N LEU A 9 -56.73 40.61 4.66
CA LEU A 9 -56.38 40.84 6.05
C LEU A 9 -57.59 40.92 6.99
N GLN A 10 -57.38 40.58 8.28
CA GLN A 10 -58.12 41.24 9.37
C GLN A 10 -57.28 41.34 10.67
N LEU A 11 -57.40 42.49 11.34
CA LEU A 11 -56.82 42.80 12.66
C LEU A 11 -57.55 41.97 13.77
N ALA A 12 -57.13 41.86 15.04
CA ALA A 12 -56.45 42.78 15.95
C ALA A 12 -55.93 42.01 17.22
N LEU A 13 -55.52 42.54 18.40
CA LEU A 13 -55.37 43.89 19.00
C LEU A 13 -54.47 43.75 20.28
N CYS A 14 -53.74 44.82 20.68
CA CYS A 14 -53.13 45.03 22.03
C CYS A 14 -51.97 44.08 22.50
N THR A 15 -50.98 44.50 23.31
CA THR A 15 -50.79 45.77 24.06
C THR A 15 -49.30 46.05 24.37
N SER A 16 -48.99 47.32 24.66
CA SER A 16 -47.90 47.82 25.52
C SER A 16 -46.45 47.87 24.97
N MET A 17 -45.89 49.09 24.98
CA MET A 17 -44.46 49.37 24.86
C MET A 17 -43.84 49.67 26.24
N SER A 18 -42.62 49.18 26.50
CA SER A 18 -41.50 50.05 26.93
C SER A 18 -40.13 49.38 27.00
N LYS A 19 -39.15 50.09 26.44
CA LYS A 19 -37.76 50.39 26.88
C LYS A 19 -37.28 49.79 28.22
N ARG A 20 -35.98 49.56 28.48
CA ARG A 20 -34.65 49.54 27.78
C ARG A 20 -33.60 49.13 28.86
N LEU A 21 -32.31 48.97 28.49
CA LEU A 21 -31.11 48.82 29.38
C LEU A 21 -30.95 47.42 29.99
N LEU A 22 -29.77 46.77 30.10
CA LEU A 22 -28.36 46.97 29.69
C LEU A 22 -27.77 45.54 29.43
N ASP A 23 -27.07 45.27 28.33
CA ASP A 23 -25.59 45.29 28.17
C ASP A 23 -24.85 44.05 28.72
N GLU A 24 -24.34 43.20 27.80
CA GLU A 24 -23.06 42.45 27.90
C GLU A 24 -22.82 41.66 26.60
N HIS A 25 -21.90 42.11 25.75
CA HIS A 25 -21.40 41.32 24.61
C HIS A 25 -20.27 40.39 25.09
N ALA A 26 -20.61 39.15 25.43
CA ALA A 26 -19.60 38.11 25.68
C ALA A 26 -18.93 37.67 24.36
N GLU A 27 -17.61 37.89 24.24
CA GLU A 27 -16.82 37.31 23.14
C GLU A 27 -16.80 35.77 23.22
N PRO A 28 -16.82 35.07 22.07
CA PRO A 28 -16.63 33.62 22.05
C PRO A 28 -15.17 33.29 22.46
N PRO A 29 -14.94 32.18 23.20
CA PRO A 29 -13.61 31.85 23.70
C PRO A 29 -12.64 31.57 22.55
N GLU A 30 -11.49 32.25 22.56
CA GLU A 30 -10.42 32.03 21.58
C GLU A 30 -10.00 30.56 21.52
N ALA A 31 -9.99 30.01 20.31
CA ALA A 31 -9.39 28.71 20.06
C ALA A 31 -7.89 28.77 20.37
N LYS A 32 -7.46 28.06 21.43
CA LYS A 32 -6.03 27.94 21.80
C LYS A 32 -5.22 27.54 20.56
N LYS A 33 -4.35 28.44 20.09
CA LYS A 33 -3.38 28.13 19.03
C LYS A 33 -2.55 26.91 19.48
N PRO A 34 -2.29 25.93 18.59
CA PRO A 34 -1.43 24.80 18.92
C PRO A 34 -0.04 25.29 19.33
N ARG A 35 0.62 24.56 20.23
CA ARG A 35 1.96 24.94 20.68
C ARG A 35 2.94 24.78 19.51
N GLN A 36 3.90 25.69 19.42
CA GLN A 36 4.78 25.80 18.26
C GLN A 36 5.73 24.60 18.08
N ASP A 37 5.79 23.72 19.08
CA ASP A 37 6.57 22.47 19.08
C ASP A 37 5.89 21.30 18.33
N ASP A 38 4.57 21.36 18.12
CA ASP A 38 3.79 20.24 17.51
C ASP A 38 4.01 20.10 15.99
N VAL A 39 4.69 21.04 15.34
CA VAL A 39 4.72 21.19 13.87
C VAL A 39 5.79 20.31 13.19
N ASN A 40 6.64 19.59 13.94
CA ASN A 40 7.72 18.76 13.38
C ASN A 40 7.60 17.25 13.68
N ALA A 41 6.42 16.81 14.14
CA ALA A 41 6.08 15.38 14.17
C ALA A 41 5.93 14.87 12.73
N ALA A 42 7.01 14.33 12.16
CA ALA A 42 7.01 13.78 10.80
C ALA A 42 6.02 12.60 10.70
N GLN A 43 4.81 12.88 10.23
CA GLN A 43 3.74 11.90 10.09
C GLN A 43 4.09 10.87 9.02
N HIS A 44 4.49 9.69 9.45
CA HIS A 44 4.72 8.56 8.54
C HIS A 44 3.42 7.76 8.36
N VAL A 45 3.11 7.32 7.15
CA VAL A 45 1.97 6.44 6.89
C VAL A 45 2.46 4.99 6.78
N TYR A 46 2.02 4.14 7.72
CA TYR A 46 2.39 2.72 7.74
C TYR A 46 2.04 2.02 6.41
N GLN A 47 2.99 1.21 5.93
CA GLN A 47 2.84 0.30 4.79
C GLN A 47 3.26 -1.11 5.24
N PRO A 48 2.47 -2.15 4.97
CA PRO A 48 2.85 -3.54 5.26
C PRO A 48 4.19 -3.90 4.65
N CYS A 49 4.94 -4.74 5.36
CA CYS A 49 6.25 -5.28 4.95
C CYS A 49 7.37 -4.25 4.66
N ALA A 50 7.08 -2.95 4.68
CA ALA A 50 8.07 -1.88 4.64
C ALA A 50 8.67 -1.63 6.03
N LEU A 51 9.97 -1.34 6.07
CA LEU A 51 10.61 -0.84 7.28
C LEU A 51 10.13 0.59 7.58
N LEU A 52 10.17 0.98 8.85
CA LEU A 52 9.97 2.37 9.25
C LEU A 52 11.05 3.27 8.58
N PRO A 53 10.78 4.56 8.32
CA PRO A 53 11.74 5.47 7.71
C PRO A 53 13.02 5.54 8.55
N ALA A 54 14.17 5.85 7.96
CA ALA A 54 15.46 5.90 8.67
C ALA A 54 15.39 6.65 10.03
N LEU A 55 15.20 5.88 11.10
CA LEU A 55 14.98 6.39 12.46
C LEU A 55 16.30 6.72 13.18
N SER A 56 17.45 6.37 12.58
CA SER A 56 18.80 6.56 13.12
C SER A 56 19.15 8.02 13.45
N SER A 57 18.63 8.99 12.69
CA SER A 57 18.79 10.42 12.99
C SER A 57 17.83 10.97 14.06
N LYS A 58 16.98 10.11 14.63
CA LYS A 58 15.86 10.47 15.51
C LYS A 58 15.85 9.73 16.85
N VAL A 59 16.99 9.16 17.26
CA VAL A 59 17.11 8.45 18.56
C VAL A 59 16.67 9.35 19.72
N ASN A 60 15.90 8.78 20.65
CA ASN A 60 15.23 9.44 21.77
C ASN A 60 14.12 10.45 21.41
N SER A 61 13.78 10.66 20.13
CA SER A 61 12.62 11.45 19.75
C SER A 61 11.34 10.62 19.66
N LEU A 62 10.19 11.29 19.67
CA LEU A 62 8.91 10.70 19.29
C LEU A 62 8.70 10.83 17.77
N VAL A 63 8.16 9.78 17.16
CA VAL A 63 7.74 9.73 15.75
C VAL A 63 6.29 9.28 15.71
N GLU A 64 5.44 10.02 14.99
CA GLU A 64 4.04 9.66 14.82
C GLU A 64 3.83 8.88 13.52
N VAL A 65 3.23 7.70 13.65
CA VAL A 65 2.88 6.82 12.54
C VAL A 65 1.36 6.74 12.45
N LEU A 66 0.82 7.25 11.34
CA LEU A 66 -0.57 7.03 10.95
C LEU A 66 -0.70 5.61 10.40
N LEU A 67 -1.58 4.82 11.00
CA LEU A 67 -1.83 3.42 10.68
C LEU A 67 -3.22 3.29 10.03
N PRO A 68 -3.30 3.16 8.69
CA PRO A 68 -4.57 3.04 7.97
C PRO A 68 -5.39 1.84 8.42
N ALA A 69 -6.70 2.06 8.61
CA ALA A 69 -7.61 1.06 9.16
C ALA A 69 -7.65 -0.26 8.34
N LYS A 70 -7.42 -0.20 7.03
CA LYS A 70 -7.33 -1.35 6.11
C LYS A 70 -6.27 -2.40 6.51
N TYR A 71 -5.26 -2.02 7.31
CA TYR A 71 -4.21 -2.92 7.76
C TYR A 71 -4.44 -3.49 9.17
N LEU A 72 -5.56 -3.14 9.82
CA LEU A 72 -5.93 -3.61 11.14
C LEU A 72 -6.86 -4.84 11.04
N THR A 73 -6.44 -5.83 10.25
CA THR A 73 -7.15 -7.10 10.03
C THR A 73 -6.34 -8.29 10.53
N SER A 74 -7.02 -9.37 10.95
CA SER A 74 -6.37 -10.61 11.38
C SER A 74 -5.68 -11.38 10.26
N ASP A 75 -5.89 -10.98 9.01
CA ASP A 75 -5.35 -11.66 7.83
C ASP A 75 -3.91 -11.23 7.49
N LEU A 76 -3.42 -10.14 8.10
CA LEU A 76 -2.13 -9.52 7.82
C LEU A 76 -0.94 -10.49 8.05
N LYS A 77 -0.16 -10.74 7.00
CA LYS A 77 0.93 -11.72 6.98
C LYS A 77 2.04 -11.41 7.99
N SER A 78 2.39 -10.15 8.20
CA SER A 78 3.36 -9.74 9.24
C SER A 78 3.04 -10.31 10.62
N VAL A 79 1.76 -10.34 10.99
CA VAL A 79 1.27 -10.81 12.29
C VAL A 79 1.29 -12.34 12.32
N LYS A 80 0.80 -13.01 11.27
CA LYS A 80 0.83 -14.49 11.13
C LYS A 80 2.26 -15.04 11.21
N LEU A 81 3.18 -14.44 10.45
CA LEU A 81 4.60 -14.80 10.43
C LEU A 81 5.35 -14.43 11.71
N ARG A 82 4.72 -13.71 12.66
CA ARG A 82 5.38 -13.21 13.88
C ARG A 82 6.68 -12.46 13.54
N ARG A 83 6.58 -11.47 12.63
CA ARG A 83 7.66 -10.50 12.33
C ARG A 83 7.79 -9.49 13.47
N LEU A 84 8.21 -9.98 14.63
CA LEU A 84 8.25 -9.23 15.87
C LEU A 84 9.37 -9.77 16.75
N TRP A 85 10.33 -8.91 17.13
CA TRP A 85 11.49 -9.27 17.94
C TRP A 85 11.58 -8.34 19.15
N GLY A 86 11.74 -8.92 20.34
CA GLY A 86 11.76 -8.18 21.61
C GLY A 86 10.40 -8.03 22.30
N THR A 87 10.39 -7.32 23.43
CA THR A 87 9.24 -7.12 24.32
C THR A 87 9.27 -5.70 24.87
N ASP A 88 8.18 -4.95 24.69
CA ASP A 88 8.01 -3.51 24.97
C ASP A 88 8.97 -2.56 24.21
N VAL A 89 10.24 -2.93 24.06
CA VAL A 89 11.18 -2.38 23.08
C VAL A 89 11.39 -3.43 21.98
N TYR A 90 11.18 -3.01 20.73
CA TYR A 90 11.23 -3.86 19.54
C TYR A 90 12.33 -3.39 18.59
N THR A 91 12.92 -4.31 17.82
CA THR A 91 13.81 -3.95 16.69
C THR A 91 13.04 -3.15 15.64
N ASP A 92 13.70 -2.27 14.87
CA ASP A 92 13.06 -1.52 13.78
C ASP A 92 12.59 -2.40 12.59
N ASP A 93 13.15 -3.61 12.46
CA ASP A 93 12.67 -4.68 11.57
C ASP A 93 11.30 -5.28 11.97
N SER A 94 10.83 -5.02 13.20
CA SER A 94 9.55 -5.50 13.72
C SER A 94 8.35 -4.77 13.09
N ASP A 95 7.28 -5.51 12.84
CA ASP A 95 6.05 -4.95 12.29
C ASP A 95 5.23 -4.21 13.38
N LEU A 96 4.82 -2.98 13.04
CA LEU A 96 4.07 -2.11 13.95
C LEU A 96 2.71 -2.68 14.38
N VAL A 97 1.98 -3.36 13.47
CA VAL A 97 0.69 -3.97 13.80
C VAL A 97 0.90 -5.18 14.73
N ALA A 98 1.92 -5.99 14.46
CA ALA A 98 2.33 -7.08 15.36
C ALA A 98 2.68 -6.56 16.76
N ALA A 99 3.47 -5.48 16.87
CA ALA A 99 3.82 -4.87 18.14
C ALA A 99 2.60 -4.29 18.88
N LEU A 100 1.62 -3.70 18.17
CA LEU A 100 0.37 -3.21 18.77
C LEU A 100 -0.53 -4.34 19.30
N VAL A 101 -0.54 -5.50 18.64
CA VAL A 101 -1.25 -6.69 19.13
C VAL A 101 -0.56 -7.23 20.38
N HIS A 102 0.75 -7.45 20.32
CA HIS A 102 1.56 -7.98 21.42
C HIS A 102 1.47 -7.12 22.69
N THR A 103 1.58 -5.79 22.54
CA THR A 103 1.39 -4.84 23.66
C THR A 103 -0.06 -4.76 24.15
N GLY A 104 -1.05 -5.19 23.37
CA GLY A 104 -2.46 -5.23 23.74
C GLY A 104 -3.27 -3.99 23.33
N HIS A 105 -2.67 -3.05 22.60
CA HIS A 105 -3.34 -1.84 22.10
C HIS A 105 -4.42 -2.15 21.05
N VAL A 106 -4.26 -3.25 20.30
CA VAL A 106 -5.18 -3.65 19.22
C VAL A 106 -5.54 -5.12 19.33
N LYS A 107 -6.84 -5.43 19.24
CA LYS A 107 -7.34 -6.79 18.98
C LYS A 107 -7.85 -6.88 17.54
N LEU A 108 -7.11 -7.59 16.69
CA LEU A 108 -7.44 -7.73 15.28
C LEU A 108 -8.72 -8.57 15.07
N LYS A 109 -9.46 -8.26 14.02
CA LYS A 109 -10.67 -8.96 13.58
C LYS A 109 -10.60 -9.22 12.08
N ALA A 110 -11.46 -10.09 11.55
CA ALA A 110 -11.53 -10.35 10.12
C ALA A 110 -11.90 -9.08 9.32
N ALA A 111 -12.84 -8.28 9.83
CA ALA A 111 -13.20 -6.99 9.26
C ALA A 111 -12.34 -5.85 9.86
N ALA A 112 -11.82 -4.98 8.99
CA ALA A 112 -11.12 -3.78 9.37
C ALA A 112 -12.03 -2.82 10.19
N PRO A 113 -11.47 -2.10 11.19
CA PRO A 113 -12.18 -1.00 11.83
C PRO A 113 -12.45 0.15 10.85
N LYS A 114 -13.35 1.07 11.21
CA LYS A 114 -13.70 2.22 10.35
C LYS A 114 -12.69 3.37 10.42
N LEU A 115 -11.96 3.51 11.52
CA LEU A 115 -11.06 4.63 11.81
C LEU A 115 -9.60 4.17 11.81
N PRO A 116 -8.66 4.99 11.27
CA PRO A 116 -7.23 4.74 11.41
C PRO A 116 -6.75 5.00 12.84
N LEU A 117 -5.56 4.51 13.17
CA LEU A 117 -4.89 4.77 14.43
C LEU A 117 -3.72 5.73 14.23
N LEU A 118 -3.43 6.58 15.22
CA LEU A 118 -2.21 7.38 15.29
C LEU A 118 -1.36 6.87 16.44
N VAL A 119 -0.18 6.35 16.09
CA VAL A 119 0.73 5.67 17.01
C VAL A 119 1.96 6.54 17.23
N SER A 120 2.25 6.91 18.47
CA SER A 120 3.48 7.63 18.84
C SER A 120 4.52 6.61 19.30
N LEU A 121 5.60 6.51 18.53
CA LEU A 121 6.74 5.64 18.78
C LEU A 121 7.89 6.46 19.35
N ARG A 122 8.51 6.00 20.45
CA ARG A 122 9.79 6.52 20.89
C ARG A 122 10.90 5.71 20.23
N VAL A 123 11.78 6.38 19.50
CA VAL A 123 12.99 5.76 18.96
C VAL A 123 13.97 5.56 20.11
N CYS A 124 14.52 4.36 20.21
CA CYS A 124 15.51 3.97 21.21
C CYS A 124 16.83 3.59 20.52
N PRO A 125 17.99 3.70 21.18
CA PRO A 125 19.21 3.07 20.68
C PRO A 125 19.02 1.54 20.58
N SER A 126 19.87 0.86 19.81
CA SER A 126 19.90 -0.60 19.80
C SER A 126 20.21 -1.18 21.18
N GLN A 127 19.70 -2.39 21.41
CA GLN A 127 20.09 -3.22 22.54
C GLN A 127 21.02 -4.33 22.05
N THR A 128 21.88 -4.82 22.95
CA THR A 128 22.78 -5.96 22.69
C THR A 128 22.00 -7.26 22.51
N SER A 129 20.85 -7.38 23.16
CA SER A 129 19.89 -8.46 22.99
C SER A 129 18.46 -7.98 23.28
N TYR A 130 17.47 -8.67 22.71
CA TYR A 130 16.05 -8.45 22.91
C TYR A 130 15.39 -9.77 23.28
N SER A 131 14.70 -9.82 24.41
CA SER A 131 13.97 -11.03 24.85
C SER A 131 12.56 -11.08 24.26
N GLY A 132 12.22 -12.22 23.65
CA GLY A 132 10.88 -12.55 23.22
C GLY A 132 9.96 -12.86 24.40
N SER A 133 8.66 -12.73 24.18
CA SER A 133 7.62 -13.12 25.13
C SER A 133 6.32 -13.42 24.40
N GLU A 134 5.40 -14.15 25.03
CA GLU A 134 4.04 -14.33 24.51
C GLU A 134 3.06 -13.43 25.25
N ARG A 135 2.43 -12.50 24.53
CA ARG A 135 1.45 -11.55 25.10
C ARG A 135 0.28 -11.39 24.14
N ASN A 136 -0.93 -11.33 24.70
CA ASN A 136 -2.18 -11.09 23.95
C ASN A 136 -2.43 -12.08 22.78
N GLY A 137 -1.91 -13.31 22.87
CA GLY A 137 -2.03 -14.34 21.84
C GLY A 137 -1.05 -14.20 20.68
N LEU A 138 0.01 -13.38 20.83
CA LEU A 138 1.10 -13.26 19.87
C LEU A 138 2.45 -13.46 20.58
N ALA A 139 3.27 -14.37 20.06
CA ALA A 139 4.64 -14.57 20.52
C ALA A 139 5.61 -13.70 19.72
N SER A 140 6.42 -12.89 20.41
CA SER A 140 7.61 -12.23 19.85
C SER A 140 8.83 -13.13 19.97
N ARG A 141 9.82 -12.90 19.11
CA ARG A 141 11.05 -13.68 19.01
C ARG A 141 12.19 -13.04 19.81
N ASP A 142 13.11 -13.85 20.29
CA ASP A 142 14.40 -13.38 20.80
C ASP A 142 15.29 -12.86 19.66
N TRP A 143 16.18 -11.93 20.00
CA TRP A 143 17.28 -11.50 19.16
C TRP A 143 18.54 -11.34 20.01
N THR A 144 19.52 -12.24 19.85
CA THR A 144 20.67 -12.39 20.77
C THR A 144 22.00 -11.86 20.22
N LYS A 145 21.97 -11.19 19.06
CA LYS A 145 23.14 -10.54 18.44
C LYS A 145 23.02 -9.02 18.54
N GLU A 146 24.15 -8.32 18.58
CA GLU A 146 24.16 -6.87 18.48
C GLU A 146 23.40 -6.40 17.23
N HIS A 147 22.47 -5.48 17.44
CA HIS A 147 21.62 -4.94 16.41
C HIS A 147 22.19 -3.62 15.88
N CYS A 148 22.55 -3.57 14.60
CA CYS A 148 23.27 -2.43 14.02
C CYS A 148 22.40 -1.20 13.71
N SER A 149 21.07 -1.34 13.75
CA SER A 149 20.12 -0.23 13.57
C SER A 149 19.46 0.15 14.90
N VAL A 150 18.39 0.93 14.89
CA VAL A 150 17.71 1.40 16.12
C VAL A 150 16.65 0.43 16.64
N SER A 151 16.08 0.75 17.80
CA SER A 151 14.87 0.10 18.32
C SER A 151 13.70 1.11 18.37
N TYR A 152 12.47 0.64 18.58
CA TYR A 152 11.34 1.50 18.95
C TYR A 152 10.55 0.95 20.14
N LYS A 153 9.91 1.85 20.88
CA LYS A 153 8.90 1.55 21.90
C LYS A 153 7.60 2.25 21.55
N ILE A 154 6.47 1.58 21.73
CA ILE A 154 5.14 2.20 21.63
C ILE A 154 4.89 3.00 22.92
N GLU A 155 4.75 4.32 22.82
CA GLU A 155 4.39 5.18 23.97
C GLU A 155 2.91 5.55 23.96
N ARG A 156 2.28 5.69 22.78
CA ARG A 156 0.85 6.01 22.66
C ARG A 156 0.22 5.38 21.43
N CYS A 157 -1.03 4.91 21.54
CA CYS A 157 -1.88 4.56 20.40
C CYS A 157 -3.26 5.21 20.60
N LEU A 158 -3.69 6.07 19.69
CA LEU A 158 -5.02 6.70 19.70
C LEU A 158 -5.80 6.38 18.43
N GLN A 159 -7.14 6.40 18.52
CA GLN A 159 -7.98 6.50 17.33
C GLN A 159 -7.83 7.90 16.74
N HIS A 160 -7.59 7.99 15.43
CA HIS A 160 -7.39 9.26 14.76
C HIS A 160 -8.72 9.82 14.27
N THR A 161 -9.19 10.88 14.92
CA THR A 161 -10.39 11.63 14.52
C THR A 161 -10.06 12.48 13.30
N ALA A 162 -10.96 12.51 12.31
CA ALA A 162 -10.71 12.94 10.92
C ALA A 162 -10.52 14.46 10.68
N GLY A 163 -9.83 15.17 11.57
CA GLY A 163 -9.54 16.61 11.44
C GLY A 163 -8.15 16.95 10.88
N SER A 164 -7.17 16.03 10.94
CA SER A 164 -5.77 16.33 10.62
C SER A 164 -5.03 15.17 9.93
N VAL A 165 -5.73 14.44 9.07
CA VAL A 165 -5.05 13.54 8.10
C VAL A 165 -4.59 14.41 6.93
N PRO A 166 -3.29 14.65 6.69
CA PRO A 166 -2.85 15.03 5.35
C PRO A 166 -3.34 13.91 4.46
N LEU A 167 -4.21 14.25 3.48
CA LEU A 167 -4.92 13.28 2.64
C LEU A 167 -3.98 12.11 2.34
N PRO A 168 -4.33 10.85 2.68
CA PRO A 168 -3.53 9.73 2.21
C PRO A 168 -3.41 9.91 0.71
N GLU A 169 -2.24 9.64 0.13
CA GLU A 169 -1.99 9.88 -1.29
C GLU A 169 -2.96 9.00 -2.10
N MET A 170 -4.15 9.54 -2.36
CA MET A 170 -5.27 8.81 -2.90
C MET A 170 -5.00 8.75 -4.39
N SER A 171 -4.37 7.63 -4.77
CA SER A 171 -4.42 7.04 -6.09
C SER A 171 -5.70 7.48 -6.80
N LEU A 172 -5.52 8.14 -7.95
CA LEU A 172 -6.47 9.02 -8.66
C LEU A 172 -7.80 8.33 -9.06
N LEU A 173 -8.58 7.92 -8.07
CA LEU A 173 -9.73 7.02 -8.18
C LEU A 173 -10.89 7.55 -7.33
N ARG A 174 -11.34 8.76 -7.68
CA ARG A 174 -12.78 8.98 -7.77
C ARG A 174 -13.21 8.69 -9.20
N PRO A 175 -13.88 7.56 -9.49
CA PRO A 175 -14.75 7.50 -10.64
C PRO A 175 -15.78 8.63 -10.47
N GLY A 176 -15.79 9.59 -11.39
CA GLY A 176 -16.91 10.54 -11.47
C GLY A 176 -18.21 9.76 -11.75
N PRO A 177 -19.38 10.26 -11.33
CA PRO A 177 -20.66 9.54 -11.44
C PRO A 177 -21.20 9.40 -12.89
N SER A 178 -20.34 9.49 -13.91
CA SER A 178 -20.70 9.58 -15.33
C SER A 178 -19.93 8.61 -16.24
N ARG A 179 -19.57 7.42 -15.75
CA ARG A 179 -19.26 6.27 -16.62
C ARG A 179 -20.33 5.20 -16.49
N GLN A 180 -21.44 5.40 -17.20
CA GLN A 180 -22.32 4.30 -17.57
C GLN A 180 -21.49 3.31 -18.40
N ILE A 181 -21.24 2.12 -17.84
CA ILE A 181 -20.67 1.00 -18.59
C ILE A 181 -21.84 0.35 -19.33
N PRO A 182 -21.85 0.31 -20.67
CA PRO A 182 -22.91 -0.38 -21.41
C PRO A 182 -22.97 -1.85 -20.99
N GLY A 183 -24.17 -2.33 -20.64
CA GLY A 183 -24.40 -3.70 -20.13
C GLY A 183 -24.19 -4.83 -21.14
N SER A 184 -23.62 -4.53 -22.32
CA SER A 184 -23.34 -5.47 -23.41
C SER A 184 -21.85 -5.83 -23.56
N ILE A 185 -20.97 -5.30 -22.71
CA ILE A 185 -19.52 -5.57 -22.79
C ILE A 185 -19.22 -6.91 -22.11
N PHE A 186 -19.33 -8.00 -22.86
CA PHE A 186 -18.74 -9.27 -22.47
C PHE A 186 -17.21 -9.17 -22.52
N PRO A 187 -16.47 -9.68 -21.51
CA PRO A 187 -15.04 -9.85 -21.64
C PRO A 187 -14.75 -10.83 -22.78
N GLN A 188 -14.02 -10.38 -23.82
CA GLN A 188 -13.54 -11.32 -24.84
C GLN A 188 -12.63 -12.34 -24.16
N LEU A 189 -12.87 -13.63 -24.42
CA LEU A 189 -11.95 -14.68 -23.97
C LEU A 189 -10.56 -14.44 -24.55
N ALA A 190 -9.54 -14.81 -23.79
CA ALA A 190 -8.15 -14.72 -24.23
C ALA A 190 -7.99 -15.50 -25.55
N GLY A 191 -7.42 -14.84 -26.56
CA GLY A 191 -7.21 -15.46 -27.87
C GLY A 191 -6.20 -16.61 -27.81
N PRO A 192 -6.08 -17.43 -28.88
CA PRO A 192 -5.05 -18.46 -28.95
C PRO A 192 -3.66 -17.91 -28.63
N GLY A 193 -2.98 -18.47 -27.64
CA GLY A 193 -1.67 -18.01 -27.18
C GLY A 193 -1.67 -16.82 -26.19
N GLN A 194 -2.83 -16.27 -25.80
CA GLN A 194 -2.93 -15.30 -24.70
C GLN A 194 -3.27 -16.00 -23.38
N SER A 195 -2.53 -15.66 -22.32
CA SER A 195 -2.70 -16.21 -20.97
C SER A 195 -3.77 -15.51 -20.13
N PHE A 196 -4.23 -14.33 -20.54
CA PHE A 196 -5.17 -13.50 -19.78
C PHE A 196 -6.11 -12.72 -20.69
N VAL A 197 -7.26 -12.31 -20.15
CA VAL A 197 -8.21 -11.44 -20.84
C VAL A 197 -7.71 -10.00 -20.73
N VAL A 198 -7.58 -9.31 -21.86
CA VAL A 198 -7.24 -7.88 -21.87
C VAL A 198 -8.53 -7.06 -21.76
N PRO A 199 -8.78 -6.32 -20.67
CA PRO A 199 -9.96 -5.46 -20.59
C PRO A 199 -9.87 -4.37 -21.66
N MET A 200 -10.97 -4.07 -22.37
CA MET A 200 -10.93 -3.06 -23.44
C MET A 200 -10.46 -1.67 -22.95
N SER A 201 -10.70 -1.34 -21.68
CA SER A 201 -10.17 -0.12 -21.03
C SER A 201 -8.64 -0.05 -20.94
N ALA A 202 -7.96 -1.20 -21.05
CA ALA A 202 -6.51 -1.35 -20.95
C ALA A 202 -5.86 -1.88 -22.24
N ALA A 203 -6.64 -2.17 -23.29
CA ALA A 203 -6.17 -2.61 -24.60
C ALA A 203 -5.53 -1.48 -25.44
N GLN A 204 -4.77 -0.57 -24.81
CA GLN A 204 -4.01 0.47 -25.50
C GLN A 204 -2.65 -0.09 -25.93
N VAL A 205 -2.44 -0.25 -27.23
CA VAL A 205 -1.15 -0.69 -27.79
C VAL A 205 -0.21 0.50 -27.95
N VAL A 206 1.05 0.33 -27.55
CA VAL A 206 2.15 1.29 -27.67
C VAL A 206 3.44 0.57 -28.06
N PHE A 207 4.46 1.28 -28.54
CA PHE A 207 5.76 0.69 -28.84
C PHE A 207 6.69 0.68 -27.63
N ASN A 208 7.34 -0.47 -27.35
CA ASN A 208 8.31 -0.67 -26.26
C ASN A 208 9.68 0.01 -26.54
N LEU A 209 10.64 -0.11 -25.63
CA LEU A 209 12.01 0.43 -25.84
C LEU A 209 12.75 -0.19 -27.03
N SER A 210 12.36 -1.39 -27.47
CA SER A 210 12.90 -2.09 -28.65
C SER A 210 12.09 -1.80 -29.93
N ASN A 211 11.16 -0.85 -29.87
CA ASN A 211 10.23 -0.50 -30.96
C ASN A 211 9.29 -1.64 -31.42
N GLU A 212 8.88 -2.51 -30.50
CA GLU A 212 7.87 -3.56 -30.73
C GLU A 212 6.52 -3.19 -30.11
N PRO A 213 5.37 -3.65 -30.67
CA PRO A 213 4.06 -3.43 -30.09
C PRO A 213 3.88 -4.18 -28.76
N CYS A 214 3.48 -3.46 -27.72
CA CYS A 214 3.17 -3.96 -26.38
C CYS A 214 1.95 -3.23 -25.80
N TYR A 215 1.49 -3.63 -24.61
CA TYR A 215 0.43 -2.91 -23.93
C TYR A 215 0.99 -1.73 -23.13
N LYS A 216 0.25 -0.62 -23.14
CA LYS A 216 0.46 0.48 -22.19
C LYS A 216 0.17 -0.02 -20.78
N TYR A 217 1.01 0.37 -19.82
CA TYR A 217 0.81 0.02 -18.43
C TYR A 217 -0.55 0.50 -17.93
N SER A 218 -1.26 -0.40 -17.25
CA SER A 218 -2.54 -0.13 -16.58
C SER A 218 -2.72 -1.16 -15.46
N LEU A 219 -3.22 -0.71 -14.31
CA LEU A 219 -3.53 -1.59 -13.18
C LEU A 219 -4.46 -2.75 -13.58
N SER A 220 -5.36 -2.57 -14.55
CA SER A 220 -6.28 -3.62 -15.00
C SER A 220 -5.61 -4.79 -15.76
N LEU A 221 -4.33 -4.66 -16.13
CA LEU A 221 -3.51 -5.74 -16.72
C LEU A 221 -2.73 -6.54 -15.66
N ILE A 222 -2.62 -5.99 -14.46
CA ILE A 222 -1.93 -6.56 -13.29
C ILE A 222 -2.93 -7.08 -12.25
N ALA A 223 -4.10 -6.46 -12.11
CA ALA A 223 -5.11 -6.84 -11.13
C ALA A 223 -5.69 -8.22 -11.43
N ASP A 224 -5.92 -9.00 -10.37
CA ASP A 224 -6.45 -10.36 -10.46
C ASP A 224 -7.85 -10.38 -11.09
N GLN A 225 -8.01 -11.19 -12.14
CA GLN A 225 -9.24 -11.24 -12.92
C GLN A 225 -10.15 -12.37 -12.43
N GLY A 226 -10.82 -12.10 -11.30
CA GLY A 226 -11.79 -13.00 -10.67
C GLY A 226 -11.19 -13.88 -9.58
N THR A 227 -11.95 -14.87 -9.15
CA THR A 227 -11.66 -15.69 -7.96
C THR A 227 -10.78 -16.92 -8.24
N THR A 228 -10.45 -17.22 -9.49
CA THR A 228 -9.69 -18.42 -9.87
C THR A 228 -8.18 -18.21 -9.66
N PRO A 229 -7.50 -18.96 -8.76
CA PRO A 229 -6.09 -18.70 -8.44
C PRO A 229 -5.11 -18.85 -9.60
N SER A 230 -5.43 -19.69 -10.59
CA SER A 230 -4.61 -19.83 -11.81
C SER A 230 -4.65 -18.61 -12.74
N ARG A 231 -5.58 -17.67 -12.51
CA ARG A 231 -5.71 -16.39 -13.25
C ARG A 231 -5.22 -15.18 -12.43
N TRP A 232 -4.86 -15.38 -11.16
CA TRP A 232 -4.21 -14.34 -10.37
C TRP A 232 -2.82 -14.06 -10.93
N THR A 233 -2.34 -12.82 -10.84
CA THR A 233 -1.07 -12.42 -11.44
C THR A 233 0.13 -13.08 -10.77
N SER A 234 0.05 -13.37 -9.47
CA SER A 234 1.01 -14.25 -8.77
C SER A 234 1.00 -15.68 -9.33
N GLY A 235 -0.18 -16.24 -9.59
CA GLY A 235 -0.33 -17.56 -10.24
C GLY A 235 0.20 -17.61 -11.67
N ARG A 236 0.03 -16.51 -12.43
CA ARG A 236 0.59 -16.35 -13.79
C ARG A 236 2.11 -16.24 -13.79
N LEU A 237 2.68 -15.53 -12.81
CA LEU A 237 4.14 -15.37 -12.65
C LEU A 237 4.90 -16.68 -12.36
N ARG A 238 4.20 -17.79 -12.13
CA ARG A 238 4.81 -19.13 -12.08
C ARG A 238 5.12 -19.72 -13.47
N ARG A 239 4.64 -19.09 -14.55
CA ARG A 239 4.75 -19.53 -15.94
C ARG A 239 5.20 -18.43 -16.90
N GLU A 240 5.06 -17.17 -16.47
CA GLU A 240 5.34 -15.97 -17.22
C GLU A 240 6.25 -15.03 -16.42
N VAL A 241 7.06 -14.25 -17.13
CA VAL A 241 7.81 -13.11 -16.59
C VAL A 241 7.11 -11.83 -17.00
N ILE A 242 7.08 -10.84 -16.11
CA ILE A 242 6.56 -9.51 -16.43
C ILE A 242 7.74 -8.58 -16.71
N TYR A 243 7.75 -8.03 -17.93
CA TYR A 243 8.60 -6.89 -18.27
C TYR A 243 7.80 -5.59 -18.15
N LEU A 244 8.32 -4.67 -17.35
CA LEU A 244 7.73 -3.36 -17.08
C LEU A 244 8.66 -2.28 -17.63
N GLU A 245 8.14 -1.28 -18.33
CA GLU A 245 8.99 -0.21 -18.87
C GLU A 245 8.59 1.17 -18.38
N SER A 246 9.61 1.93 -18.00
CA SER A 246 9.58 3.39 -17.93
C SER A 246 9.84 4.00 -19.31
N ARG A 247 10.03 5.33 -19.38
CA ARG A 247 10.45 6.00 -20.63
C ARG A 247 11.83 5.57 -21.15
N HIS A 248 12.73 5.05 -20.31
CA HIS A 248 14.14 4.80 -20.67
C HIS A 248 14.76 3.51 -20.09
N ARG A 249 14.07 2.82 -19.18
CA ARG A 249 14.54 1.61 -18.48
C ARG A 249 13.46 0.54 -18.57
N ARG A 250 13.85 -0.71 -18.84
CA ARG A 250 13.03 -1.91 -18.67
C ARG A 250 13.41 -2.61 -17.37
N PHE A 251 12.40 -3.12 -16.68
CA PHE A 251 12.50 -3.92 -15.48
C PHE A 251 11.91 -5.29 -15.76
N GLU A 252 12.44 -6.29 -15.09
CA GLU A 252 11.97 -7.67 -15.07
C GLU A 252 11.44 -7.97 -13.68
N LEU A 253 10.27 -8.59 -13.60
CA LEU A 253 9.73 -9.21 -12.39
C LEU A 253 9.51 -10.70 -12.69
N ALA A 254 10.31 -11.54 -12.03
CA ALA A 254 10.38 -12.98 -12.27
C ALA A 254 10.28 -13.79 -10.97
N LEU A 255 9.62 -14.95 -11.03
CA LEU A 255 9.70 -15.95 -9.97
C LEU A 255 11.13 -16.51 -9.93
N THR A 256 11.75 -16.51 -8.75
CA THR A 256 13.12 -16.97 -8.54
C THR A 256 13.16 -18.31 -7.79
N SER A 257 12.30 -18.51 -6.80
CA SER A 257 12.17 -19.79 -6.08
C SER A 257 10.82 -19.92 -5.38
N GLN A 258 10.51 -21.12 -4.89
CA GLN A 258 9.42 -21.34 -3.95
C GLN A 258 10.04 -21.81 -2.63
N LYS A 259 9.78 -21.10 -1.53
CA LYS A 259 10.32 -21.42 -0.21
C LYS A 259 9.22 -21.98 0.69
N LYS A 260 9.55 -22.92 1.56
CA LYS A 260 8.64 -23.38 2.62
C LYS A 260 8.72 -22.45 3.81
N GLY A 261 7.56 -21.95 4.26
CA GLY A 261 7.44 -21.20 5.50
C GLY A 261 7.55 -22.10 6.73
N THR A 262 7.69 -21.50 7.90
CA THR A 262 7.70 -22.19 9.21
C THR A 262 6.45 -23.04 9.44
N ASP A 263 5.36 -22.66 8.79
CA ASP A 263 4.03 -23.23 8.96
C ASP A 263 3.74 -24.33 7.91
N GLY A 264 4.78 -24.80 7.20
CA GLY A 264 4.70 -25.84 6.16
C GLY A 264 4.20 -25.37 4.79
N HIS A 265 3.53 -24.22 4.72
CA HIS A 265 3.03 -23.64 3.47
C HIS A 265 4.16 -23.11 2.57
N GLU A 266 4.07 -23.40 1.27
CA GLU A 266 4.98 -22.86 0.25
C GLU A 266 4.56 -21.46 -0.17
N TYR A 267 5.54 -20.55 -0.29
CA TYR A 267 5.36 -19.19 -0.80
C TYR A 267 6.33 -18.91 -1.95
N ASP A 268 5.85 -18.11 -2.89
CA ASP A 268 6.60 -17.70 -4.07
C ASP A 268 7.56 -16.54 -3.72
N VAL A 269 8.79 -16.62 -4.23
CA VAL A 269 9.84 -15.63 -4.00
C VAL A 269 10.31 -15.08 -5.34
N TYR A 270 10.20 -13.77 -5.49
CA TYR A 270 10.44 -13.05 -6.73
C TYR A 270 11.77 -12.29 -6.71
N SER A 271 12.21 -11.83 -7.87
CA SER A 271 13.21 -10.78 -8.00
C SER A 271 12.70 -9.67 -8.90
N VAL A 272 13.10 -8.44 -8.59
CA VAL A 272 12.93 -7.26 -9.44
C VAL A 272 14.30 -6.87 -9.95
N SER A 273 14.49 -6.91 -11.26
CA SER A 273 15.77 -6.66 -11.91
C SER A 273 15.64 -5.56 -12.97
N GLN A 274 16.72 -4.84 -13.26
CA GLN A 274 16.79 -3.93 -14.40
C GLN A 274 17.44 -4.65 -15.58
N VAL A 275 16.77 -4.64 -16.73
CA VAL A 275 17.32 -5.18 -17.99
C VAL A 275 18.40 -4.24 -18.52
N MET A 276 19.55 -4.82 -18.84
CA MET A 276 20.71 -4.14 -19.42
C MET A 276 20.51 -4.00 -20.94
N ARG A 277 20.87 -2.84 -21.51
CA ARG A 277 20.69 -2.51 -22.93
C ARG A 277 19.26 -2.80 -23.45
N PRO A 278 18.20 -2.23 -22.83
CA PRO A 278 16.81 -2.62 -23.11
C PRO A 278 16.36 -2.34 -24.55
N PHE A 279 17.03 -1.43 -25.26
CA PHE A 279 16.75 -1.09 -26.67
C PHE A 279 17.18 -2.18 -27.66
N THR A 280 18.14 -3.05 -27.29
CA THR A 280 18.62 -4.16 -28.13
C THR A 280 18.08 -5.52 -27.70
N MET A 281 17.32 -5.56 -26.60
CA MET A 281 16.60 -6.74 -26.14
C MET A 281 15.18 -6.67 -26.69
N ASP A 282 14.97 -7.00 -27.97
CA ASP A 282 13.62 -7.24 -28.49
C ASP A 282 13.05 -8.57 -27.95
N ARG A 283 11.78 -8.89 -28.25
CA ARG A 283 11.15 -10.15 -27.80
C ARG A 283 12.00 -11.35 -28.20
N ARG A 284 12.49 -11.39 -29.45
CA ARG A 284 13.22 -12.52 -30.01
C ARG A 284 14.59 -12.69 -29.34
N ALA A 285 15.30 -11.60 -29.05
CA ALA A 285 16.57 -11.61 -28.34
C ALA A 285 16.39 -12.08 -26.90
N MET A 286 15.32 -11.66 -26.21
CA MET A 286 15.00 -12.16 -24.86
C MET A 286 14.63 -13.65 -24.90
N GLU A 287 13.80 -14.09 -25.86
CA GLU A 287 13.44 -15.50 -26.02
C GLU A 287 14.67 -16.38 -26.30
N ALA A 288 15.60 -15.91 -27.13
CA ALA A 288 16.85 -16.61 -27.48
C ALA A 288 17.86 -16.67 -26.32
N ALA A 289 17.95 -15.62 -25.50
CA ALA A 289 18.77 -15.63 -24.28
C ALA A 289 18.18 -16.46 -23.13
N GLY A 290 16.88 -16.77 -23.21
CA GLY A 290 16.11 -17.41 -22.14
C GLY A 290 15.34 -16.39 -21.30
N VAL A 291 14.16 -16.80 -20.82
CA VAL A 291 13.26 -15.98 -20.00
C VAL A 291 12.86 -16.80 -18.75
N PRO A 292 13.10 -16.33 -17.51
CA PRO A 292 13.75 -15.07 -17.12
C PRO A 292 15.16 -14.90 -17.67
N LEU A 293 15.58 -13.66 -17.88
CA LEU A 293 16.88 -13.33 -18.47
C LEU A 293 18.04 -13.77 -17.56
N PRO A 294 19.14 -14.30 -18.14
CA PRO A 294 20.33 -14.66 -17.39
C PRO A 294 21.01 -13.42 -16.78
N ALA A 295 21.79 -13.64 -15.71
CA ALA A 295 22.43 -12.58 -14.92
C ALA A 295 23.39 -11.65 -15.71
N GLU A 296 23.82 -12.05 -16.90
CA GLU A 296 24.57 -11.21 -17.84
C GLU A 296 23.74 -10.10 -18.50
N HIS A 297 22.42 -10.24 -18.53
CA HIS A 297 21.47 -9.30 -19.15
C HIS A 297 20.64 -8.52 -18.13
N VAL A 298 20.72 -8.86 -16.84
CA VAL A 298 19.95 -8.19 -15.78
C VAL A 298 20.81 -7.80 -14.58
N LYS A 299 20.58 -6.59 -14.07
CA LYS A 299 21.07 -6.15 -12.76
C LYS A 299 19.95 -6.32 -11.73
N VAL A 300 20.09 -7.26 -10.81
CA VAL A 300 19.12 -7.45 -9.72
C VAL A 300 19.05 -6.18 -8.86
N MET A 301 17.85 -5.63 -8.70
CA MET A 301 17.58 -4.43 -7.89
C MET A 301 17.03 -4.80 -6.52
N HIS A 302 16.12 -5.77 -6.49
CA HIS A 302 15.59 -6.38 -5.27
C HIS A 302 15.58 -7.90 -5.43
N ALA A 303 16.35 -8.59 -4.59
CA ALA A 303 16.34 -10.05 -4.48
C ALA A 303 15.44 -10.48 -3.31
N GLU A 304 14.96 -11.73 -3.37
CA GLU A 304 14.13 -12.35 -2.35
C GLU A 304 12.90 -11.52 -1.96
N VAL A 305 12.11 -11.11 -2.97
CA VAL A 305 10.94 -10.25 -2.81
C VAL A 305 9.68 -11.10 -2.61
N ASP A 306 8.94 -10.84 -1.53
CA ASP A 306 7.60 -11.41 -1.33
C ASP A 306 6.56 -10.67 -2.19
N TRP A 307 5.47 -11.35 -2.57
CA TRP A 307 4.39 -10.74 -3.38
C TRP A 307 3.80 -9.50 -2.71
N GLU A 308 3.73 -9.48 -1.38
CA GLU A 308 3.19 -8.36 -0.60
C GLU A 308 4.10 -7.13 -0.55
N GLU A 309 5.39 -7.26 -0.89
CA GLU A 309 6.32 -6.13 -0.98
C GLU A 309 6.16 -5.32 -2.28
N LEU A 310 5.38 -5.83 -3.24
CA LEU A 310 5.11 -5.21 -4.53
C LEU A 310 3.82 -4.38 -4.48
N VAL A 311 3.98 -3.06 -4.36
CA VAL A 311 2.86 -2.10 -4.33
C VAL A 311 2.64 -1.54 -5.73
N TRP A 312 1.57 -1.98 -6.38
CA TRP A 312 1.17 -1.54 -7.72
C TRP A 312 0.33 -0.26 -7.67
N GLY A 313 0.78 0.80 -8.36
CA GLY A 313 0.09 2.07 -8.49
C GLY A 313 -0.38 2.36 -9.94
N PRO A 314 -1.17 3.41 -10.18
CA PRO A 314 -1.76 3.68 -11.50
C PRO A 314 -0.75 3.85 -12.66
N GLN A 315 0.48 4.27 -12.33
CA GLN A 315 1.59 4.48 -13.27
C GLN A 315 2.93 4.08 -12.64
N PHE A 316 2.95 3.21 -11.62
CA PHE A 316 4.19 2.82 -10.95
C PHE A 316 4.14 1.43 -10.34
N LEU A 317 5.30 0.84 -10.11
CA LEU A 317 5.52 -0.25 -9.15
C LEU A 317 6.42 0.29 -8.04
N ARG A 318 6.09 0.04 -6.78
CA ARG A 318 6.94 0.38 -5.63
C ARG A 318 7.34 -0.90 -4.90
N CYS A 319 8.62 -1.05 -4.59
CA CYS A 319 9.19 -2.21 -3.90
C CYS A 319 10.22 -1.72 -2.88
N ARG A 320 10.10 -2.15 -1.61
CA ARG A 320 10.98 -1.74 -0.49
C ARG A 320 11.23 -0.21 -0.45
N GLY A 321 10.18 0.58 -0.64
CA GLY A 321 10.23 2.05 -0.66
C GLY A 321 10.76 2.69 -1.95
N VAL A 322 11.39 1.93 -2.87
CA VAL A 322 11.84 2.43 -4.17
C VAL A 322 10.69 2.40 -5.17
N GLU A 323 10.46 3.51 -5.86
CA GLU A 323 9.40 3.64 -6.87
C GLU A 323 9.94 3.62 -8.30
N TYR A 324 9.30 2.82 -9.14
CA TYR A 324 9.59 2.64 -10.55
C TYR A 324 8.39 3.15 -11.36
N GLN A 325 8.58 4.25 -12.08
CA GLN A 325 7.55 4.86 -12.93
C GLN A 325 7.37 4.03 -14.21
N LEU A 326 6.12 3.65 -14.53
CA LEU A 326 5.74 2.68 -15.54
C LEU A 326 4.82 3.28 -16.61
N VAL A 327 5.15 3.01 -17.86
CA VAL A 327 4.44 3.45 -19.07
C VAL A 327 3.95 2.24 -19.87
N ARG A 328 4.66 1.10 -19.82
CA ARG A 328 4.37 -0.08 -20.65
C ARG A 328 4.53 -1.39 -19.87
N ILE A 329 3.88 -2.43 -20.37
CA ILE A 329 3.90 -3.78 -19.81
C ILE A 329 3.89 -4.84 -20.92
N LEU A 330 4.66 -5.90 -20.70
CA LEU A 330 4.73 -7.08 -21.53
C LEU A 330 4.80 -8.32 -20.62
N PHE A 331 3.97 -9.32 -20.90
CA PHE A 331 4.11 -10.66 -20.33
C PHE A 331 4.81 -11.56 -21.36
N MET A 332 5.71 -12.42 -20.90
CA MET A 332 6.39 -13.41 -21.73
C MET A 332 6.39 -14.77 -21.03
N PRO A 333 6.13 -15.89 -21.72
CA PRO A 333 6.27 -17.22 -21.13
C PRO A 333 7.75 -17.49 -20.79
N HIS A 334 7.99 -18.45 -19.90
CA HIS A 334 9.36 -18.91 -19.65
C HIS A 334 9.93 -19.59 -20.91
N THR A 335 11.17 -19.27 -21.26
CA THR A 335 11.91 -19.91 -22.37
C THR A 335 13.28 -20.37 -21.90
N VAL A 336 13.78 -21.45 -22.51
CA VAL A 336 15.19 -21.85 -22.39
C VAL A 336 16.01 -21.12 -23.45
N ALA A 337 17.27 -20.83 -23.15
CA ALA A 337 18.18 -20.23 -24.12
C ALA A 337 18.31 -21.15 -25.36
N SER A 338 18.25 -20.56 -26.55
CA SER A 338 18.51 -21.29 -27.80
C SER A 338 20.01 -21.44 -28.00
N SER A 339 20.50 -22.68 -27.91
CA SER A 339 21.91 -23.08 -28.15
C SER A 339 22.36 -22.84 -29.59
#